data_AF-V5V0R0-F1
#
_entry.id   AF-V5V0R0-F1
#
_cell.length_a   1.000
_cell.length_b   1.000
_cell.length_c   1.000
_cell.angle_alpha   90.00
_cell.angle_beta   90.00
_cell.angle_gamma   90.00
#
_symmetry.space_group_name_H-M   'P 1'
#
loop_
_entity.id
_entity.type
_entity.pdbx_description
1 polymer ?
#
loop_
_entity_poly.entity_id
_entity_poly.type
_entity_poly.pdbx_seq_one_letter_code
_entity_poly.pdbx_strand_id
1 'polypeptide(L)' 'MSTHSNHPFHLVDNSPWPLTGAIGAMTTVSGMIKWFHQYDTSLFFLGNIITILTVYQWWRD' A
#
# COMPACT_ATOMS: atom_id res chain seq x y z
N MET A 1 -19.16 -8.43 19.32
CA MET A 1 -20.60 -8.26 19.04
C MET A 1 -20.90 -9.01 17.76
N SER A 2 -21.71 -10.07 17.78
CA SER A 2 -22.30 -10.57 16.54
C SER A 2 -23.36 -9.55 16.11
N THR A 3 -23.04 -8.70 15.14
CA THR A 3 -24.07 -7.94 14.43
C THR A 3 -25.00 -8.97 13.80
N HIS A 4 -26.31 -8.88 14.09
CA HIS A 4 -27.30 -9.74 13.46
C HIS A 4 -27.39 -9.34 11.98
N SER A 5 -26.51 -9.91 11.15
CA SER A 5 -26.57 -9.79 9.70
C SER A 5 -27.57 -10.80 9.14
N ASN A 6 -28.52 -10.33 8.34
CA ASN A 6 -29.50 -11.18 7.66
C ASN A 6 -28.95 -11.82 6.37
N HIS A 7 -27.62 -11.80 6.19
CA HIS A 7 -26.95 -12.28 4.99
C HIS A 7 -25.59 -12.93 5.32
N PRO A 8 -25.10 -13.84 4.47
CA PRO A 8 -23.81 -14.51 4.67
C PRO A 8 -22.59 -13.72 4.13
N PHE A 9 -22.77 -12.49 3.63
CA PHE A 9 -21.66 -11.68 3.11
C PHE A 9 -20.76 -11.12 4.22
N HIS A 10 -19.46 -11.08 3.95
CA HIS A 10 -18.44 -10.44 4.79
C HIS A 10 -18.37 -8.94 4.47
N LEU A 11 -18.67 -8.11 5.47
CA LEU A 11 -18.46 -6.67 5.41
C LEU A 11 -17.09 -6.39 6.04
N VAL A 12 -16.11 -6.11 5.19
CA VAL A 12 -14.73 -5.84 5.62
C VAL A 12 -14.69 -4.54 6.41
N ASP A 13 -13.96 -4.55 7.54
CA ASP A 13 -13.72 -3.35 8.33
C ASP A 13 -12.84 -2.33 7.60
N ASN A 14 -12.93 -1.06 7.98
CA ASN A 14 -12.10 -0.01 7.41
C ASN A 14 -10.62 -0.29 7.67
N SER A 15 -9.81 -0.33 6.61
CA SER A 15 -8.36 -0.57 6.71
C SER A 15 -7.54 0.54 6.04
N PRO A 16 -6.30 0.79 6.52
CA PRO A 16 -5.43 1.83 5.96
C PRO A 16 -4.65 1.36 4.71
N TRP A 17 -4.75 0.08 4.34
CA TRP A 17 -3.93 -0.54 3.28
C TRP A 17 -4.11 0.06 1.89
N PRO A 18 -5.33 0.42 1.45
CA PRO A 18 -5.51 1.09 0.16
C PRO A 18 -4.75 2.43 0.07
N LEU A 19 -4.77 3.21 1.16
CA LEU A 19 -4.11 4.52 1.21
C LEU A 19 -2.58 4.37 1.22
N THR A 20 -2.05 3.48 2.05
CA THR A 20 -0.61 3.22 2.13
C THR A 20 -0.08 2.61 0.83
N GLY A 21 -0.88 1.81 0.12
CA GLY A 21 -0.57 1.29 -1.21
C GLY A 21 -0.50 2.41 -2.26
N ALA A 22 -1.46 3.35 -2.25
CA ALA A 22 -1.44 4.51 -3.14
C ALA A 22 -0.20 5.39 -2.92
N ILE A 23 0.19 5.64 -1.66
CA ILE A 23 1.40 6.39 -1.31
C ILE A 23 2.64 5.64 -1.79
N GLY A 24 2.73 4.32 -1.55
CA GLY A 24 3.84 3.49 -2.03
C GLY A 24 4.00 3.53 -3.55
N ALA A 25 2.91 3.43 -4.30
CA ALA A 25 2.90 3.54 -5.76
C ALA A 25 3.37 4.92 -6.23
N MET A 26 2.84 6.00 -5.63
CA MET A 26 3.24 7.38 -5.95
C MET A 26 4.74 7.58 -5.71
N THR A 27 5.25 7.19 -4.54
CA THR A 27 6.68 7.32 -4.19
C THR A 27 7.57 6.51 -5.14
N THR A 28 7.13 5.33 -5.55
CA THR A 28 7.88 4.49 -6.50
C THR A 28 7.99 5.15 -7.87
N VAL A 29 6.89 5.69 -8.40
CA VAL A 29 6.88 6.39 -9.71
C VAL A 29 7.72 7.67 -9.65
N SER A 30 7.54 8.50 -8.63
CA SER A 30 8.40 9.67 -8.40
C SER A 30 9.88 9.27 -8.26
N GLY A 31 10.15 8.12 -7.65
CA GLY A 31 11.49 7.59 -7.46
C GLY A 31 12.13 7.12 -8.76
N MET A 32 11.35 6.53 -9.67
CA MET A 32 11.83 6.21 -11.02
C MET A 32 12.23 7.47 -11.79
N ILE A 33 11.41 8.54 -11.71
CA ILE A 33 11.75 9.83 -12.34
C ILE A 33 13.06 10.38 -11.78
N LYS A 34 13.20 10.38 -10.44
CA LYS A 34 14.42 10.82 -9.75
C LYS A 34 15.64 9.99 -10.16
N TRP A 35 15.49 8.67 -10.25
CA TRP A 35 16.57 7.78 -10.67
C TRP A 35 17.03 8.11 -12.09
N PHE A 36 16.12 8.28 -13.03
CA PHE A 36 16.50 8.51 -14.44
C PHE A 36 17.09 9.90 -14.71
N HIS A 37 16.71 10.93 -13.96
CA HIS A 37 17.16 12.31 -14.20
C HIS A 37 18.27 12.76 -13.26
N GLN A 38 18.36 12.19 -12.06
CA GLN A 38 19.30 12.60 -11.01
C GLN A 38 20.25 11.47 -10.60
N TYR A 39 20.15 10.28 -11.22
CA TYR A 39 20.95 9.09 -10.92
C TYR A 39 20.89 8.65 -9.44
N ASP A 40 19.81 9.02 -8.74
CA ASP A 40 19.60 8.74 -7.33
C ASP A 40 18.43 7.77 -7.14
N THR A 41 18.73 6.58 -6.62
CA THR A 41 17.79 5.46 -6.42
C THR A 41 17.10 5.48 -5.05
N SER A 42 17.44 6.39 -4.14
CA SER A 42 16.95 6.41 -2.74
C SER A 42 15.43 6.38 -2.65
N LEU A 43 14.76 7.25 -3.42
CA LEU A 43 13.32 7.41 -3.39
C LEU A 43 12.60 6.19 -4.00
N PHE A 44 13.20 5.57 -5.02
CA PHE A 44 12.69 4.35 -5.63
C PHE A 44 12.71 3.19 -4.61
N PHE A 45 13.83 2.99 -3.90
CA PHE A 45 13.91 1.97 -2.86
C PHE A 45 12.92 2.22 -1.71
N LEU A 46 12.75 3.48 -1.29
CA LEU A 46 11.75 3.84 -0.28
C LEU A 46 10.32 3.45 -0.73
N GLY A 47 9.93 3.80 -1.96
CA GLY A 47 8.62 3.45 -2.50
C GLY A 47 8.37 1.93 -2.56
N ASN A 48 9.40 1.16 -2.94
CA ASN A 48 9.31 -0.30 -2.94
C ASN A 48 9.17 -0.89 -1.54
N ILE A 49 9.91 -0.37 -0.55
CA ILE A 49 9.78 -0.80 0.85
C ILE A 49 8.35 -0.55 1.36
N ILE A 50 7.79 0.64 1.12
CA ILE A 50 6.41 0.96 1.50
C ILE A 50 5.44 -0.02 0.83
N THR A 51 5.59 -0.28 -0.46
CA THR A 51 4.71 -1.20 -1.20
C THR A 51 4.77 -2.62 -0.65
N ILE A 52 5.97 -3.16 -0.40
CA ILE A 52 6.15 -4.51 0.16
C ILE A 52 5.53 -4.61 1.56
N LEU A 53 5.76 -3.59 2.40
CA LEU A 53 5.17 -3.55 3.74
C LEU A 53 3.64 -3.50 3.67
N THR A 54 3.06 -2.68 2.79
CA THR A 54 1.61 -2.61 2.60
C THR A 54 1.04 -3.95 2.15
N VAL A 55 1.64 -4.60 1.16
CA VAL A 55 1.17 -5.91 0.67
C VAL A 55 1.26 -6.98 1.74
N TYR A 56 2.36 -7.01 2.50
CA TYR A 56 2.53 -7.96 3.61
C TYR A 56 1.48 -7.77 4.72
N GLN A 57 1.23 -6.52 5.12
CA GLN A 57 0.23 -6.23 6.15
C GLN A 57 -1.20 -6.42 5.66
N TRP A 58 -1.49 -6.11 4.39
CA TRP A 58 -2.81 -6.32 3.81
C TRP A 58 -3.11 -7.81 3.68
N TRP A 59 -2.18 -8.66 3.23
CA TRP A 59 -2.42 -10.09 3.15
C TRP A 59 -2.50 -10.80 4.50
N ARG A 60 -1.95 -10.20 5.55
CA ARG A 60 -2.10 -10.70 6.92
C ARG A 60 -3.51 -10.46 7.47
N ASP A 61 -4.10 -9.33 7.09
CA ASP A 61 -5.42 -8.88 7.54
C ASP A 61 -6.55 -9.59 6.78
#